data_AF-A0A841DPF7-F1
#
_entry.id   AF-A0A841DPF7-F1
#
_cell.length_a   1.000
_cell.length_b   1.000
_cell.length_c   1.000
_cell.angle_alpha   90.00
_cell.angle_beta   90.00
_cell.angle_gamma   90.00
#
_symmetry.space_group_name_H-M   'P 1'
#
loop_
_entity.id
_entity.type
_entity.pdbx_description
1 polymer ?
#
loop_
_entity_poly.entity_id
_entity_poly.type
_entity_poly.pdbx_seq_one_letter_code
_entity_poly.pdbx_strand_id
1 'polypeptide(L)'
;MSWPAMVWIGGAPGAGKSTIARELARQCDLPLHPIDLWTYAHLDRLPPLRPLADELAQGPEYAADAFVQTARLRLELVVADVRGRALGDVPALVEGPQLFPSMADGVSAAVWLVPDAAQTRRAREERLARVDDPAGHTRLEALLARDAVLADRVRRETAERGRVLIEVPAEPDWAAVGRAVREAIGTVPALAGGSELRRQRQYENLAACTQGRLWQADLGLAELPPYPFACECGTPGCTATWAGTPEEYDARGTEQWLSGH
;
A
#
# COMPACT_ATOMS: atom_id res chain seq x y z
N MET A 1 -5.73 22.57 9.31
CA MET A 1 -4.51 21.85 9.73
C MET A 1 -3.71 21.54 8.48
N SER A 2 -2.39 21.77 8.49
CA SER A 2 -1.53 21.36 7.36
C SER A 2 -1.33 19.85 7.36
N TRP A 3 -1.27 19.29 6.17
CA TRP A 3 -0.92 17.90 5.94
C TRP A 3 0.59 17.71 6.13
N PRO A 4 1.07 16.58 6.68
CA PRO A 4 2.49 16.26 6.61
C PRO A 4 2.93 16.08 5.15
N ALA A 5 4.22 16.23 4.87
CA ALA A 5 4.75 16.00 3.53
C ALA A 5 4.48 14.54 3.11
N MET A 6 3.78 14.37 1.98
CA MET A 6 3.40 13.06 1.45
C MET A 6 3.37 13.09 -0.07
N VAL A 7 3.74 11.95 -0.63
CA VAL A 7 3.54 11.63 -2.04
C VAL A 7 2.80 10.31 -2.17
N TRP A 8 1.89 10.21 -3.14
CA TRP A 8 0.91 9.13 -3.19
C TRP A 8 1.03 8.24 -4.42
N ILE A 9 0.89 6.93 -4.22
CA ILE A 9 0.63 5.94 -5.27
C ILE A 9 -0.71 5.27 -4.98
N GLY A 10 -1.77 5.79 -5.60
CA GLY A 10 -3.12 5.24 -5.52
C GLY A 10 -3.43 4.27 -6.66
N GLY A 11 -4.63 3.70 -6.64
CA GLY A 11 -5.17 2.94 -7.77
C GLY A 11 -5.60 1.50 -7.46
N ALA A 12 -6.10 0.80 -8.47
CA ALA A 12 -6.85 -0.44 -8.26
C ALA A 12 -5.97 -1.64 -7.88
N PRO A 13 -6.54 -2.69 -7.26
CA PRO A 13 -5.86 -3.97 -7.04
C PRO A 13 -5.27 -4.54 -8.34
N GLY A 14 -4.11 -5.21 -8.26
CA GLY A 14 -3.46 -5.82 -9.43
C GLY A 14 -2.60 -4.90 -10.29
N ALA A 15 -2.58 -3.59 -10.00
CA ALA A 15 -1.81 -2.59 -10.77
C ALA A 15 -0.30 -2.50 -10.41
N GLY A 16 0.24 -3.44 -9.63
CA GLY A 16 1.67 -3.45 -9.25
C GLY A 16 2.12 -2.39 -8.24
N LYS A 17 1.20 -1.59 -7.68
CA LYS A 17 1.49 -0.46 -6.75
C LYS A 17 2.48 -0.81 -5.64
N SER A 18 2.20 -1.84 -4.82
CA SER A 18 3.06 -2.19 -3.69
C SER A 18 4.45 -2.65 -4.11
N THR A 19 4.61 -3.24 -5.29
CA THR A 19 5.93 -3.60 -5.83
C THR A 19 6.69 -2.34 -6.22
N ILE A 20 6.08 -1.49 -7.04
CA ILE A 20 6.69 -0.23 -7.51
C ILE A 20 7.01 0.70 -6.33
N ALA A 21 6.10 0.84 -5.38
CA ALA A 21 6.28 1.71 -4.22
C ALA A 21 7.42 1.25 -3.32
N ARG A 22 7.55 -0.07 -3.07
CA ARG A 22 8.69 -0.62 -2.31
C ARG A 22 10.01 -0.40 -3.02
N GLU A 23 10.06 -0.63 -4.33
CA GLU A 23 11.26 -0.39 -5.13
C GLU A 23 11.64 1.09 -5.12
N LEU A 24 10.68 1.98 -5.41
CA LEU A 24 10.88 3.41 -5.43
C LEU A 24 11.34 3.95 -4.07
N ALA A 25 10.70 3.52 -2.98
CA ALA A 25 11.06 3.93 -1.63
C ALA A 25 12.49 3.53 -1.24
N ARG A 26 12.96 2.38 -1.72
CA ARG A 26 14.34 1.92 -1.48
C ARG A 26 15.34 2.67 -2.34
N GLN A 27 15.06 2.81 -3.63
CA GLN A 27 15.95 3.50 -4.56
C GLN A 27 16.08 5.00 -4.30
N CYS A 28 15.06 5.62 -3.68
CA CYS A 28 15.04 7.06 -3.39
C CYS A 28 15.11 7.38 -1.90
N ASP A 29 15.38 6.38 -1.06
CA ASP A 29 15.45 6.52 0.40
C ASP A 29 14.24 7.25 1.02
N LEU A 30 13.05 6.95 0.48
CA LEU A 30 11.79 7.51 0.97
C LEU A 30 11.20 6.64 2.09
N PRO A 31 10.64 7.28 3.14
CA PRO A 31 9.80 6.61 4.13
C PRO A 31 8.55 6.04 3.45
N LEU A 32 8.39 4.71 3.45
CA LEU A 32 7.22 4.05 2.85
C LEU A 32 6.07 3.96 3.87
N HIS A 33 4.83 4.07 3.41
CA HIS A 33 3.62 3.84 4.20
C HIS A 33 2.55 3.11 3.37
N PRO A 34 2.64 1.77 3.20
CA PRO A 34 1.59 0.98 2.57
C PRO A 34 0.36 0.90 3.46
N ILE A 35 -0.78 1.49 3.08
CA ILE A 35 -1.99 1.52 3.91
C ILE A 35 -2.40 0.12 4.38
N ASP A 36 -2.19 -0.89 3.55
CA ASP A 36 -2.51 -2.28 3.86
C ASP A 36 -1.73 -2.81 5.08
N LEU A 37 -0.51 -2.29 5.36
CA LEU A 37 0.28 -2.62 6.55
C LEU A 37 -0.23 -2.00 7.85
N TRP A 38 -1.22 -1.12 7.80
CA TRP A 38 -1.89 -0.60 9.00
C TRP A 38 -3.35 -1.05 9.08
N THR A 39 -3.79 -1.95 8.20
CA THR A 39 -5.21 -2.33 8.10
C THR A 39 -5.77 -2.71 9.45
N TYR A 40 -5.14 -3.68 10.14
CA TYR A 40 -5.61 -4.21 11.42
C TYR A 40 -5.38 -3.22 12.56
N ALA A 41 -4.24 -2.53 12.59
CA ALA A 41 -3.96 -1.50 13.60
C ALA A 41 -4.96 -0.33 13.57
N HIS A 42 -5.59 -0.10 12.41
CA HIS A 42 -6.63 0.91 12.23
C HIS A 42 -8.04 0.38 12.49
N LEU A 43 -8.31 -0.94 12.43
CA LEU A 43 -9.67 -1.46 12.58
C LEU A 43 -10.31 -1.02 13.90
N ASP A 44 -9.57 -1.12 15.01
CA ASP A 44 -10.06 -0.73 16.35
C ASP A 44 -10.25 0.79 16.51
N ARG A 45 -9.68 1.58 15.60
CA ARG A 45 -9.74 3.05 15.60
C ARG A 45 -10.81 3.59 14.66
N LEU A 46 -11.36 2.74 13.79
CA LEU A 46 -12.43 3.07 12.87
C LEU A 46 -13.79 2.81 13.52
N PRO A 47 -14.86 3.52 13.11
CA PRO A 47 -16.21 3.14 13.49
C PRO A 47 -16.51 1.71 13.00
N PRO A 48 -17.44 0.98 13.64
CA PRO A 48 -17.82 -0.35 13.22
C PRO A 48 -18.15 -0.40 11.73
N LEU A 49 -17.43 -1.25 10.98
CA LEU A 49 -17.60 -1.41 9.54
C LEU A 49 -18.59 -2.53 9.26
N ARG A 50 -19.36 -2.38 8.18
CA ARG A 50 -20.24 -3.43 7.71
C ARG A 50 -19.40 -4.57 7.11
N PRO A 51 -19.79 -5.85 7.28
CA PRO A 51 -19.10 -6.94 6.62
C PRO A 51 -19.10 -6.77 5.10
N LEU A 52 -17.95 -7.01 4.46
CA LEU A 52 -17.79 -6.88 3.01
C LEU A 52 -18.80 -7.73 2.23
N ALA A 53 -19.16 -8.91 2.73
CA ALA A 53 -20.15 -9.77 2.10
C ALA A 53 -21.53 -9.09 2.01
N ASP A 54 -21.92 -8.36 3.05
CA ASP A 54 -23.20 -7.65 3.10
C ASP A 54 -23.19 -6.44 2.17
N GLU A 55 -22.07 -5.74 2.06
CA GLU A 55 -21.90 -4.62 1.12
C GLU A 55 -21.98 -5.10 -0.32
N LEU A 56 -21.28 -6.19 -0.66
CA LEU A 56 -21.33 -6.79 -1.99
C LEU A 56 -22.74 -7.28 -2.36
N ALA A 57 -23.50 -7.79 -1.39
CA ALA A 57 -24.88 -8.22 -1.61
C ALA A 57 -25.84 -7.05 -1.97
N GLN A 58 -25.48 -5.80 -1.67
CA GLN A 58 -26.24 -4.61 -2.11
C GLN A 58 -25.92 -4.17 -3.54
N GLY A 59 -24.89 -4.75 -4.16
CA GLY A 59 -24.45 -4.41 -5.51
C GLY A 59 -23.11 -3.65 -5.57
N PRO A 60 -22.49 -3.59 -6.76
CA PRO A 60 -21.14 -3.08 -6.93
C PRO A 60 -21.00 -1.57 -6.64
N GLU A 61 -22.01 -0.76 -6.98
CA GLU A 61 -22.02 0.68 -6.70
C GLU A 61 -22.06 0.97 -5.20
N TYR A 62 -22.96 0.30 -4.48
CA TYR A 62 -23.05 0.43 -3.02
C TYR A 62 -21.75 0.02 -2.35
N ALA A 63 -21.18 -1.13 -2.73
CA ALA A 63 -19.92 -1.61 -2.19
C ALA A 63 -18.75 -0.68 -2.52
N ALA A 64 -18.73 -0.05 -3.69
CA ALA A 64 -17.74 0.94 -4.07
C ALA A 64 -17.88 2.23 -3.23
N ASP A 65 -19.10 2.70 -3.01
CA ASP A 65 -19.36 3.86 -2.15
C ASP A 65 -18.96 3.62 -0.70
N ALA A 66 -19.31 2.46 -0.15
CA ALA A 66 -18.91 2.06 1.20
C ALA A 66 -17.39 1.98 1.33
N PHE A 67 -16.70 1.45 0.31
CA PHE A 67 -15.24 1.43 0.26
C PHE A 67 -14.63 2.84 0.27
N VAL A 68 -15.15 3.78 -0.54
CA VAL A 68 -14.67 5.17 -0.56
C VAL A 68 -14.95 5.89 0.76
N GLN A 69 -16.12 5.67 1.38
CA GLN A 69 -16.44 6.20 2.70
C GLN A 69 -15.43 5.72 3.76
N THR A 70 -15.16 4.41 3.79
CA THR A 70 -14.17 3.82 4.70
C THR A 70 -12.76 4.36 4.43
N ALA A 71 -12.39 4.54 3.16
CA ALA A 71 -11.11 5.12 2.77
C ALA A 71 -10.93 6.56 3.30
N ARG A 72 -11.99 7.39 3.28
CA ARG A 72 -11.95 8.75 3.86
C ARG A 72 -11.69 8.72 5.37
N LEU A 73 -12.37 7.82 6.09
CA LEU A 73 -12.16 7.66 7.53
C LEU A 73 -10.74 7.19 7.83
N ARG A 74 -10.24 6.21 7.07
CA ARG A 74 -8.88 5.68 7.26
C ARG A 74 -7.80 6.70 6.93
N LEU A 75 -8.03 7.56 5.95
CA LEU A 75 -7.09 8.60 5.56
C LEU A 75 -6.73 9.53 6.73
N GLU A 76 -7.66 9.81 7.63
CA GLU A 76 -7.36 10.60 8.85
C GLU A 76 -6.33 9.89 9.74
N LEU A 77 -6.43 8.57 9.87
CA LEU A 77 -5.48 7.74 10.62
C LEU A 77 -4.12 7.67 9.90
N VAL A 78 -4.11 7.52 8.58
CA VAL A 78 -2.88 7.55 7.76
C VAL A 78 -2.14 8.88 7.94
N VAL A 79 -2.86 10.01 7.88
CA VAL A 79 -2.28 11.34 8.11
C VAL A 79 -1.71 11.45 9.53
N ALA A 80 -2.41 10.92 10.54
CA ALA A 80 -1.94 10.91 11.91
C ALA A 80 -0.66 10.06 12.08
N ASP A 81 -0.62 8.87 11.48
CA ASP A 81 0.51 7.96 11.56
C ASP A 81 1.76 8.56 10.86
N VAL A 82 1.58 9.16 9.68
CA VAL A 82 2.67 9.87 8.99
C VAL A 82 3.16 11.06 9.80
N ARG A 83 2.27 11.86 10.38
CA ARG A 83 2.64 12.98 11.25
C ARG A 83 3.44 12.52 12.48
N GLY A 84 3.08 11.38 13.06
CA GLY A 84 3.76 10.79 14.22
C GLY A 84 5.21 10.38 13.94
N ARG A 85 5.61 10.19 12.67
CA ARG A 85 6.99 9.85 12.28
C ARG A 85 7.94 11.06 12.30
N ALA A 86 7.40 12.29 12.34
CA ALA A 86 8.19 13.53 12.40
C ALA A 86 9.29 13.63 11.32
N LEU A 87 8.94 13.34 10.06
CA LEU A 87 9.87 13.24 8.92
C LEU A 87 10.45 14.58 8.42
N GLY A 88 10.13 15.70 9.06
CA GLY A 88 10.49 17.03 8.60
C GLY A 88 9.95 17.30 7.18
N ASP A 89 10.84 17.70 6.27
CA ASP A 89 10.52 18.02 4.88
C ASP A 89 10.57 16.79 3.95
N VAL A 90 11.00 15.63 4.44
CA VAL A 90 11.04 14.38 3.64
C VAL A 90 9.64 13.80 3.54
N PRO A 91 9.06 13.67 2.33
CA PRO A 91 7.71 13.17 2.19
C PRO A 91 7.64 11.67 2.43
N ALA A 92 6.58 11.21 3.11
CA ALA A 92 6.25 9.78 3.13
C ALA A 92 5.64 9.36 1.78
N LEU A 93 6.15 8.27 1.21
CA LEU A 93 5.52 7.58 0.08
C LEU A 93 4.38 6.70 0.59
N VAL A 94 3.15 7.21 0.45
CA VAL A 94 1.93 6.49 0.86
C VAL A 94 1.37 5.74 -0.34
N GLU A 95 1.07 4.46 -0.17
CA GLU A 95 0.47 3.66 -1.25
C GLU A 95 -0.71 2.84 -0.75
N GLY A 96 -1.71 2.67 -1.61
CA GLY A 96 -2.81 1.75 -1.33
C GLY A 96 -4.04 1.98 -2.21
N PRO A 97 -4.97 1.00 -2.24
CA PRO A 97 -6.20 1.11 -3.02
C PRO A 97 -7.21 2.13 -2.45
N GLN A 98 -6.97 2.63 -1.22
CA GLN A 98 -7.83 3.58 -0.52
C GLN A 98 -7.49 5.05 -0.84
N LEU A 99 -6.49 5.31 -1.68
CA LEU A 99 -6.11 6.67 -2.09
C LEU A 99 -6.89 7.08 -3.34
N PHE A 100 -7.81 8.04 -3.21
CA PHE A 100 -8.61 8.56 -4.32
C PHE A 100 -8.15 9.96 -4.76
N PRO A 101 -8.28 10.32 -6.05
CA PRO A 101 -7.88 11.63 -6.55
C PRO A 101 -8.59 12.80 -5.86
N SER A 102 -9.86 12.62 -5.48
CA SER A 102 -10.61 13.61 -4.70
C SER A 102 -10.09 13.86 -3.27
N MET A 103 -9.14 13.07 -2.79
CA MET A 103 -8.58 13.17 -1.43
C MET A 103 -7.16 13.76 -1.43
N ALA A 104 -6.60 14.09 -2.59
CA ALA A 104 -5.19 14.42 -2.78
C ALA A 104 -4.89 15.93 -2.81
N ASP A 105 -5.78 16.78 -2.28
CA ASP A 105 -5.57 18.23 -2.35
C ASP A 105 -4.43 18.72 -1.44
N GLY A 106 -4.09 17.93 -0.41
CA GLY A 106 -3.01 18.23 0.54
C GLY A 106 -1.66 17.56 0.25
N VAL A 107 -1.48 16.88 -0.89
CA VAL A 107 -0.25 16.12 -1.20
C VAL A 107 0.57 16.78 -2.30
N SER A 108 1.90 16.68 -2.21
CA SER A 108 2.82 17.38 -3.12
C SER A 108 2.88 16.73 -4.51
N ALA A 109 2.77 15.41 -4.58
CA ALA A 109 2.69 14.66 -5.82
C ALA A 109 1.85 13.39 -5.62
N ALA A 110 1.14 12.98 -6.66
CA ALA A 110 0.31 11.78 -6.62
C ALA A 110 0.09 11.20 -8.01
N VAL A 111 0.06 9.88 -8.07
CA VAL A 111 -0.23 9.12 -9.29
C VAL A 111 -1.18 7.97 -8.99
N TRP A 112 -2.08 7.66 -9.93
CA TRP A 112 -3.03 6.56 -9.82
C TRP A 112 -2.79 5.54 -10.91
N LEU A 113 -2.69 4.27 -10.52
CA LEU A 113 -2.52 3.16 -11.46
C LEU A 113 -3.85 2.42 -11.61
N VAL A 114 -4.40 2.39 -12.81
CA VAL A 114 -5.64 1.67 -13.09
C VAL A 114 -5.33 0.54 -14.07
N PRO A 115 -5.48 -0.73 -13.67
CA PRO A 115 -5.24 -1.85 -14.54
C PRO A 115 -6.41 -2.11 -15.47
N ASP A 116 -6.10 -2.72 -16.60
CA ASP A 116 -7.07 -3.38 -17.46
C ASP A 116 -7.88 -4.44 -16.66
N ALA A 117 -9.12 -4.68 -17.09
CA ALA A 117 -10.01 -5.62 -16.42
C ALA A 117 -9.44 -7.05 -16.40
N ALA A 118 -8.78 -7.50 -17.47
CA ALA A 118 -8.16 -8.81 -17.54
C ALA A 118 -6.98 -8.92 -16.56
N GLN A 119 -6.20 -7.85 -16.40
CA GLN A 119 -5.12 -7.81 -15.40
C GLN A 119 -5.67 -7.83 -13.97
N THR A 120 -6.76 -7.10 -13.71
CA THR A 120 -7.44 -7.11 -12.40
C THR A 120 -7.90 -8.52 -12.03
N ARG A 121 -8.58 -9.20 -12.97
CA ARG A 121 -9.02 -10.59 -12.79
C ARG A 121 -7.84 -11.53 -12.50
N ARG A 122 -6.81 -11.50 -13.35
CA ARG A 122 -5.62 -12.36 -13.21
C ARG A 122 -4.96 -12.19 -11.84
N ALA A 123 -4.76 -10.94 -11.40
CA ALA A 123 -4.18 -10.65 -10.09
C ALA A 123 -5.05 -11.12 -8.91
N ARG A 124 -6.38 -11.09 -9.05
CA ARG A 124 -7.31 -11.62 -8.04
C ARG A 124 -7.25 -13.14 -7.98
N GLU A 125 -7.30 -13.80 -9.12
CA GLU A 125 -7.22 -15.26 -9.25
C GLU A 125 -5.88 -15.80 -8.73
N GLU A 126 -4.75 -15.17 -9.09
CA GLU A 126 -3.43 -15.53 -8.57
C GLU A 126 -3.35 -15.38 -7.04
N ARG A 127 -4.02 -14.37 -6.47
CA ARG A 127 -4.05 -14.18 -5.01
C ARG A 127 -4.90 -15.26 -4.34
N LEU A 128 -6.06 -15.58 -4.91
CA LEU A 128 -6.93 -16.65 -4.41
C LEU A 128 -6.25 -18.02 -4.53
N ALA A 129 -5.46 -18.27 -5.57
CA ALA A 129 -4.73 -19.54 -5.73
C ALA A 129 -3.64 -19.76 -4.66
N ARG A 130 -3.22 -18.71 -3.93
CA ARG A 130 -2.20 -18.79 -2.88
C ARG A 130 -2.77 -19.08 -1.49
N VAL A 131 -4.09 -19.05 -1.33
CA VAL A 131 -4.77 -19.23 -0.03
C VAL A 131 -5.99 -20.13 -0.19
N ASP A 132 -6.24 -21.03 0.75
CA ASP A 132 -7.49 -21.81 0.76
C ASP A 132 -8.63 -20.93 1.30
N ASP A 133 -9.23 -20.12 0.40
CA ASP A 133 -10.36 -19.25 0.70
C ASP A 133 -11.55 -19.53 -0.24
N PRO A 134 -12.37 -20.57 0.05
CA PRO A 134 -13.57 -20.89 -0.73
C PRO A 134 -14.59 -19.74 -0.77
N ALA A 135 -14.64 -18.91 0.28
CA ALA A 135 -15.54 -17.79 0.35
C ALA A 135 -15.07 -16.64 -0.57
N GLY A 136 -13.75 -16.44 -0.67
CA GLY A 136 -13.11 -15.54 -1.63
C GLY A 136 -13.43 -15.90 -3.08
N HIS A 137 -13.34 -17.18 -3.43
CA HIS A 137 -13.72 -17.69 -4.75
C HIS A 137 -15.19 -17.40 -5.07
N THR A 138 -16.09 -17.65 -4.11
CA THR A 138 -17.53 -17.39 -4.27
C THR A 138 -17.84 -15.91 -4.50
N ARG A 139 -17.02 -14.99 -3.97
CA ARG A 139 -17.24 -13.53 -4.08
C ARG A 139 -16.47 -12.89 -5.23
N LEU A 140 -15.69 -13.64 -6.01
CA LEU A 140 -14.77 -13.09 -7.02
C LEU A 140 -15.47 -12.15 -8.00
N GLU A 141 -16.58 -12.59 -8.60
CA GLU A 141 -17.31 -11.78 -9.59
C GLU A 141 -17.87 -10.48 -8.99
N ALA A 142 -18.39 -10.52 -7.76
CA ALA A 142 -18.88 -9.33 -7.07
C ALA A 142 -17.74 -8.35 -6.74
N LEU A 143 -16.57 -8.87 -6.35
CA LEU A 143 -15.38 -8.05 -6.12
C LEU A 143 -14.89 -7.39 -7.42
N LEU A 144 -14.87 -8.13 -8.52
CA LEU A 144 -14.47 -7.61 -9.83
C LEU A 144 -15.43 -6.53 -10.31
N ALA A 145 -16.74 -6.73 -10.15
CA ALA A 145 -17.74 -5.72 -10.49
C ALA A 145 -17.56 -4.43 -9.66
N ARG A 146 -17.32 -4.55 -8.35
CA ARG A 146 -17.02 -3.39 -7.48
C ARG A 146 -15.72 -2.71 -7.90
N ASP A 147 -14.66 -3.47 -8.16
CA ASP A 147 -13.35 -2.93 -8.55
C ASP A 147 -13.43 -2.19 -9.90
N ALA A 148 -14.30 -2.61 -10.83
CA ALA A 148 -14.59 -1.88 -12.07
C ALA A 148 -15.23 -0.51 -11.80
N VAL A 149 -16.22 -0.42 -10.90
CA VAL A 149 -16.84 0.86 -10.49
C VAL A 149 -15.79 1.79 -9.86
N LEU A 150 -14.90 1.25 -9.03
CA LEU A 150 -13.80 2.01 -8.41
C LEU A 150 -12.78 2.49 -9.44
N ALA A 151 -12.40 1.65 -10.41
CA ALA A 151 -11.51 2.01 -11.49
C ALA A 151 -12.07 3.17 -12.32
N ASP A 152 -13.34 3.09 -12.70
CA ASP A 152 -14.01 4.16 -13.46
C ASP A 152 -14.14 5.45 -12.64
N ARG A 153 -14.37 5.35 -11.33
CA ARG A 153 -14.34 6.51 -10.43
C ARG A 153 -12.98 7.16 -10.42
N VAL A 154 -11.89 6.39 -10.26
CA VAL A 154 -10.52 6.93 -10.28
C VAL A 154 -10.25 7.64 -11.61
N ARG A 155 -10.58 7.02 -12.76
CA ARG A 155 -10.44 7.65 -14.08
C ARG A 155 -11.13 9.01 -14.15
N ARG A 156 -12.42 9.05 -13.81
CA ARG A 156 -13.20 10.30 -13.82
C ARG A 156 -12.60 11.36 -12.90
N GLU A 157 -12.31 11.01 -11.64
CA GLU A 157 -11.78 11.97 -10.68
C GLU A 157 -10.39 12.48 -11.08
N THR A 158 -9.54 11.63 -11.67
CA THR A 158 -8.24 12.09 -12.20
C THR A 158 -8.39 13.08 -13.34
N ALA A 159 -9.30 12.80 -14.29
CA ALA A 159 -9.56 13.68 -15.43
C ALA A 159 -10.14 15.04 -14.98
N GLU A 160 -11.14 15.03 -14.09
CA GLU A 160 -11.76 16.23 -13.54
C GLU A 160 -10.78 17.14 -12.79
N ARG A 161 -9.75 16.56 -12.16
CA ARG A 161 -8.80 17.27 -11.29
C ARG A 161 -7.43 17.47 -11.93
N GLY A 162 -7.26 17.09 -13.20
CA GLY A 162 -5.98 17.16 -13.90
C GLY A 162 -4.86 16.38 -13.20
N ARG A 163 -5.18 15.23 -12.61
CA ARG A 163 -4.23 14.38 -11.88
C ARG A 163 -3.64 13.30 -12.79
N VAL A 164 -2.44 12.83 -12.45
CA VAL A 164 -1.73 11.83 -13.28
C VAL A 164 -2.35 10.45 -13.09
N LEU A 165 -2.81 9.87 -14.20
CA LEU A 165 -3.32 8.52 -14.30
C LEU A 165 -2.40 7.69 -15.19
N ILE A 166 -2.06 6.47 -14.76
CA ILE A 166 -1.34 5.49 -15.57
C ILE A 166 -2.27 4.29 -15.77
N GLU A 167 -2.68 4.06 -17.01
CA GLU A 167 -3.37 2.83 -17.40
C GLU A 167 -2.34 1.69 -17.50
N VAL A 168 -2.60 0.60 -16.79
CA VAL A 168 -1.75 -0.59 -16.77
C VAL A 168 -2.37 -1.63 -17.69
N PRO A 169 -1.73 -1.97 -18.83
CA PRO A 169 -2.33 -2.88 -19.80
C PRO A 169 -2.39 -4.33 -19.26
N ALA A 170 -3.10 -5.20 -19.98
CA ALA A 170 -3.24 -6.62 -19.64
C ALA A 170 -1.90 -7.37 -19.55
N GLU A 171 -0.89 -6.91 -20.28
CA GLU A 171 0.49 -7.42 -20.25
C GLU A 171 1.43 -6.24 -20.01
N PRO A 172 1.63 -5.85 -18.74
CA PRO A 172 2.37 -4.65 -18.41
C PRO A 172 3.88 -4.83 -18.54
N ASP A 173 4.52 -3.87 -19.22
CA ASP A 173 5.94 -3.60 -19.01
C ASP A 173 6.11 -2.87 -17.66
N TRP A 174 6.36 -3.65 -16.61
CA TRP A 174 6.53 -3.12 -15.26
C TRP A 174 7.67 -2.12 -15.14
N ALA A 175 8.72 -2.23 -15.95
CA ALA A 175 9.81 -1.26 -15.94
C ALA A 175 9.35 0.08 -16.53
N ALA A 176 8.55 0.07 -17.60
CA ALA A 176 7.94 1.29 -18.13
C ALA A 176 6.95 1.93 -17.16
N VAL A 177 6.08 1.14 -16.54
CA VAL A 177 5.14 1.62 -15.51
C VAL A 177 5.91 2.24 -14.33
N GLY A 178 6.96 1.58 -13.85
CA GLY A 178 7.81 2.10 -12.78
C GLY A 178 8.49 3.43 -13.13
N ARG A 179 8.98 3.58 -14.37
CA ARG A 179 9.54 4.86 -14.87
C ARG A 179 8.48 5.97 -14.89
N ALA A 180 7.29 5.69 -15.42
CA ALA A 180 6.19 6.66 -15.46
C ALA A 180 5.73 7.09 -14.06
N VAL A 181 5.68 6.16 -13.10
CA VAL A 181 5.40 6.47 -11.69
C VAL A 181 6.48 7.39 -11.11
N ARG A 182 7.77 7.05 -11.32
CA ARG A 182 8.88 7.87 -10.85
C ARG A 182 8.84 9.29 -11.44
N GLU A 183 8.55 9.42 -12.72
CA GLU A 183 8.40 10.71 -13.40
C GLU A 183 7.24 11.53 -12.80
N ALA A 184 6.09 10.89 -12.55
CA ALA A 184 4.92 11.55 -11.96
C ALA A 184 5.15 12.03 -10.51
N ILE A 185 5.94 11.29 -9.72
CA ILE A 185 6.34 11.70 -8.37
C ILE A 185 7.41 12.82 -8.42
N GLY A 186 8.27 12.79 -9.43
CA GLY A 186 9.36 13.75 -9.59
C GLY A 186 10.48 13.59 -8.56
N THR A 187 11.30 14.63 -8.42
CA THR A 187 12.37 14.67 -7.42
C THR A 187 11.82 15.18 -6.10
N VAL A 188 12.04 14.42 -5.03
CA VAL A 188 11.65 14.76 -3.68
C VAL A 188 12.84 14.65 -2.72
N PRO A 189 12.84 15.37 -1.59
CA PRO A 189 13.84 15.17 -0.55
C PRO A 189 13.86 13.72 -0.07
N ALA A 190 15.04 13.21 0.23
CA ALA A 190 15.26 11.84 0.69
C ALA A 190 15.81 11.85 2.12
N LEU A 191 15.65 10.73 2.85
CA LEU A 191 16.30 10.59 4.16
C LEU A 191 17.82 10.55 4.02
N ALA A 192 18.53 11.08 5.03
CA ALA A 192 19.96 10.91 5.06
C ALA A 192 20.32 9.44 5.36
N GLY A 193 21.42 8.98 4.75
CA GLY A 193 21.99 7.67 5.06
C GLY A 193 22.42 7.52 6.52
N GLY A 194 22.72 6.28 6.91
CA GLY A 194 23.14 5.92 8.26
C GLY A 194 21.96 5.76 9.21
N SER A 195 22.04 6.41 10.38
CA SER A 195 21.13 6.12 11.50
C SER A 195 19.67 6.54 11.25
N GLU A 196 19.45 7.57 10.42
CA GLU A 196 18.11 8.04 10.08
C GLU A 196 17.40 7.04 9.18
N LEU A 197 17.98 6.73 8.02
CA LEU A 197 17.44 5.71 7.11
C LEU A 197 17.27 4.35 7.80
N ARG A 198 18.25 3.90 8.60
CA ARG A 198 18.12 2.65 9.39
C ARG A 198 16.88 2.66 10.29
N ARG A 199 16.70 3.72 11.08
CA ARG A 199 15.56 3.85 12.00
C ARG A 199 14.24 3.81 11.22
N GLN A 200 14.22 4.39 10.03
CA GLN A 200 13.03 4.35 9.19
C GLN A 200 12.75 2.95 8.65
N ARG A 201 13.76 2.20 8.21
CA ARG A 201 13.59 0.79 7.79
C ARG A 201 13.13 -0.10 8.94
N GLN A 202 13.69 0.11 10.13
CA GLN A 202 13.25 -0.54 11.36
C GLN A 202 11.78 -0.27 11.67
N TYR A 203 11.36 1.00 11.58
CA TYR A 203 9.96 1.36 11.77
C TYR A 203 9.04 0.65 10.78
N GLU A 204 9.41 0.57 9.50
CA GLU A 204 8.64 -0.10 8.45
C GLU A 204 8.55 -1.61 8.66
N ASN A 205 9.66 -2.26 9.04
CA ASN A 205 9.71 -3.69 9.34
C ASN A 205 8.88 -4.03 10.60
N LEU A 206 8.96 -3.20 11.65
CA LEU A 206 8.15 -3.36 12.85
C LEU A 206 6.66 -3.19 12.57
N ALA A 207 6.27 -2.25 11.70
CA ALA A 207 4.88 -2.12 11.26
C ALA A 207 4.40 -3.39 10.54
N ALA A 208 5.22 -3.98 9.67
CA ALA A 208 4.91 -5.26 9.03
C ALA A 208 4.77 -6.41 10.03
N CYS A 209 5.62 -6.47 11.06
CA CYS A 209 5.51 -7.45 12.14
C CYS A 209 4.20 -7.29 12.92
N THR A 210 3.85 -6.07 13.33
CA THR A 210 2.60 -5.77 14.03
C THR A 210 1.39 -6.17 13.19
N GLN A 211 1.36 -5.78 11.92
CA GLN A 211 0.30 -6.18 10.99
C GLN A 211 0.18 -7.70 10.86
N GLY A 212 1.31 -8.40 10.70
CA GLY A 212 1.34 -9.86 10.59
C GLY A 212 0.73 -10.53 11.81
N ARG A 213 1.14 -10.13 13.03
CA ARG A 213 0.61 -10.70 14.28
C ARG A 213 -0.88 -10.40 14.48
N LEU A 214 -1.32 -9.18 14.18
CA LEU A 214 -2.73 -8.83 14.28
C LEU A 214 -3.58 -9.63 13.28
N TRP A 215 -3.08 -9.80 12.06
CA TRP A 215 -3.73 -10.61 11.03
C TRP A 215 -3.80 -12.09 11.43
N GLN A 216 -2.71 -12.63 11.97
CA GLN A 216 -2.65 -14.00 12.49
C GLN A 216 -3.69 -14.23 13.58
N ALA A 217 -3.79 -13.31 14.53
CA ALA A 217 -4.74 -13.39 15.63
C ALA A 217 -6.20 -13.28 15.15
N ASP A 218 -6.48 -12.37 14.22
CA ASP A 218 -7.82 -12.16 13.65
C ASP A 218 -8.33 -13.38 12.87
N LEU A 219 -7.49 -13.97 12.02
CA LEU A 219 -7.85 -15.12 11.19
C LEU A 219 -7.58 -16.48 11.87
N GLY A 220 -6.94 -16.50 13.03
CA GLY A 220 -6.54 -17.74 13.71
C GLY A 220 -5.54 -18.58 12.89
N LEU A 221 -4.62 -17.93 12.17
CA LEU A 221 -3.65 -18.62 11.33
C LEU A 221 -2.60 -19.34 12.20
N ALA A 222 -2.30 -20.60 11.87
CA ALA A 222 -1.25 -21.36 12.56
C ALA A 222 0.14 -20.79 12.26
N GLU A 223 0.38 -20.39 11.02
CA GLU A 223 1.65 -19.83 10.54
C GLU A 223 1.40 -18.66 9.60
N LEU A 224 2.32 -17.69 9.62
CA LEU A 224 2.29 -16.54 8.71
C LEU A 224 3.16 -16.82 7.47
N PRO A 225 2.72 -16.39 6.28
CA PRO A 225 3.58 -16.42 5.10
C PRO A 225 4.77 -15.46 5.29
N PRO A 226 5.95 -15.77 4.70
CA PRO A 226 7.10 -14.88 4.77
C PRO A 226 6.82 -13.49 4.18
N TYR A 227 7.30 -12.47 4.89
CA TYR A 227 7.26 -11.07 4.47
C TYR A 227 8.65 -10.59 4.02
N PRO A 228 8.78 -9.82 2.93
CA PRO A 228 10.07 -9.31 2.45
C PRO A 228 10.52 -8.07 3.24
N PHE A 229 11.07 -8.28 4.43
CA PHE A 229 11.64 -7.24 5.28
C PHE A 229 12.79 -6.52 4.57
N ALA A 230 12.82 -5.19 4.70
CA ALA A 230 13.88 -4.36 4.13
C ALA A 230 15.16 -4.46 4.96
N CYS A 231 16.32 -4.40 4.30
CA CYS A 231 17.60 -4.28 4.99
C CYS A 231 17.66 -2.97 5.81
N GLU A 232 18.29 -3.05 6.99
CA GLU A 232 18.40 -1.95 7.95
C GLU A 232 19.81 -1.35 8.04
N CYS A 233 20.68 -1.62 7.06
CA CYS A 233 22.07 -1.15 7.08
C CYS A 233 22.19 0.39 7.09
N GLY A 234 21.16 1.09 6.61
CA GLY A 234 21.15 2.54 6.47
C GLY A 234 21.95 3.05 5.26
N THR A 235 22.46 2.17 4.40
CA THR A 235 23.12 2.55 3.15
C THR A 235 22.09 3.12 2.16
N PRO A 236 22.27 4.36 1.67
CA PRO A 236 21.42 4.96 0.65
C PRO A 236 21.26 4.05 -0.57
N GLY A 237 20.03 3.92 -1.07
CA GLY A 237 19.71 3.10 -2.24
C GLY A 237 19.77 1.58 -2.00
N CYS A 238 19.93 1.11 -0.76
CA CYS A 238 19.93 -0.33 -0.48
C CYS A 238 18.56 -0.94 -0.79
N THR A 239 18.53 -1.87 -1.76
CA THR A 239 17.32 -2.58 -2.18
C THR A 239 17.20 -3.98 -1.60
N ALA A 240 18.19 -4.43 -0.82
CA ALA A 240 18.24 -5.77 -0.28
C ALA A 240 17.07 -6.06 0.66
N THR A 241 16.57 -7.30 0.59
CA THR A 241 15.51 -7.80 1.45
C THR A 241 15.83 -9.18 1.97
N TRP A 242 15.20 -9.52 3.09
CA TRP A 242 15.16 -10.87 3.61
C TRP A 242 13.70 -11.27 3.83
N ALA A 243 13.32 -12.47 3.39
CA ALA A 243 11.99 -13.01 3.58
C ALA A 243 11.94 -13.83 4.86
N GLY A 244 10.99 -13.53 5.75
CA GLY A 244 10.76 -14.29 6.98
C GLY A 244 9.46 -13.93 7.68
N THR A 245 9.14 -14.55 8.81
CA THR A 245 7.98 -14.23 9.66
C THR A 245 8.31 -13.16 10.71
N PRO A 246 7.32 -12.58 11.41
CA PRO A 246 7.58 -11.69 12.54
C PRO A 246 8.44 -12.32 13.64
N GLU A 247 8.26 -13.61 13.94
CA GLU A 247 9.02 -14.35 14.96
C GLU A 247 10.48 -14.52 14.52
N GLU A 248 10.71 -14.87 13.26
CA GLU A 248 12.06 -14.98 12.70
C GLU A 248 12.75 -13.61 12.66
N TYR A 249 12.00 -12.54 12.37
CA TYR A 249 12.51 -11.17 12.40
C TYR A 249 12.97 -10.76 13.80
N ASP A 250 12.17 -11.04 14.84
CA ASP A 250 12.54 -10.77 16.24
C ASP A 250 13.78 -11.56 16.64
N ALA A 251 13.86 -12.84 16.26
CA ALA A 251 14.98 -13.73 16.57
C ALA A 251 16.30 -13.30 15.92
N ARG A 252 16.24 -12.67 14.74
CA ARG A 252 17.41 -12.18 14.01
C ARG A 252 18.12 -11.03 14.74
N GLY A 253 17.36 -10.17 15.41
CA GLY A 253 17.87 -9.01 16.14
C GLY A 253 18.50 -7.94 15.22
N THR A 254 18.64 -6.71 15.72
CA THR A 254 19.09 -5.55 14.93
C THR A 254 20.55 -5.62 14.45
N GLU A 255 21.42 -6.35 15.15
CA GLU A 255 22.86 -6.40 14.82
C GLU A 255 23.15 -7.24 13.57
N GLN A 256 22.38 -8.31 13.32
CA GLN A 256 22.58 -9.18 12.15
C GLN A 256 22.20 -8.49 10.83
N TRP A 257 21.44 -7.40 10.88
CA TRP A 257 21.11 -6.57 9.71
C TRP A 257 22.26 -5.64 9.29
N LEU A 258 23.21 -5.37 10.19
CA LEU A 258 24.33 -4.45 9.95
C LEU A 258 25.54 -5.12 9.29
N SER A 259 25.64 -6.45 9.36
CA SER A 259 26.82 -7.22 8.92
C SER A 259 26.70 -7.81 7.51
N GLY A 260 25.63 -7.51 6.77
CA GLY A 260 25.22 -8.25 5.57
C GLY A 260 25.65 -7.70 4.21
N HIS A 261 26.51 -6.68 4.13
CA HIS A 261 26.94 -6.07 2.86
C HIS A 261 28.43 -5.75 2.85
#